data_AF-A0A956PHL4-F1
#
_entry.id   AF-A0A956PHL4-F1
#
_cell.length_a   1.000
_cell.length_b   1.000
_cell.length_c   1.000
_cell.angle_alpha   90.00
_cell.angle_beta   90.00
_cell.angle_gamma   90.00
#
_symmetry.space_group_name_H-M   'P 1'
#
loop_
_entity.id
_entity.type
_entity.pdbx_description
1 polymer ?
#
loop_
_entity_poly.entity_id
_entity_poly.type
_entity_poly.pdbx_seq_one_letter_code
_entity_poly.pdbx_strand_id
1 'polypeptide(L)'
;MFVAARKTNKLIGALQADSEREQWKLLKSFMEFFILGYIVTAGVILSERTESLVIVVGAVFLIGSFFVLKTVQTGHGSITQLEEAVQVKTAALDKSRRLAEEAMESRTRFMANVSHEIRTPMNAVIGLTTLLLESDLDEKQREDVMTLRESGDILLRVVTDVLDFAKMETDSFRLESEPVSLDGIIDTTMKMWSAPAEEKSITLRCERSDEWW
;
A
#
# COMPACT_ATOMS: atom_id res chain seq x y z
N MET A 1 -6.89 -48.91 9.43
CA MET A 1 -5.64 -48.18 9.71
C MET A 1 -4.56 -48.37 8.63
N PHE A 2 -4.24 -49.61 8.19
CA PHE A 2 -3.29 -49.88 7.09
C PHE A 2 -3.59 -49.13 5.77
N VAL A 3 -4.87 -48.96 5.43
CA VAL A 3 -5.33 -48.19 4.25
C VAL A 3 -5.01 -46.69 4.38
N ALA A 4 -5.07 -46.14 5.61
CA ALA A 4 -4.73 -44.74 5.86
C ALA A 4 -3.24 -44.49 5.66
N ALA A 5 -2.36 -45.36 6.19
CA ALA A 5 -0.90 -45.28 6.03
C ALA A 5 -0.46 -45.33 4.55
N ARG A 6 -1.13 -46.14 3.72
CA ARG A 6 -0.86 -46.23 2.28
C ARG A 6 -1.27 -44.96 1.52
N LYS A 7 -2.37 -44.32 1.93
CA LYS A 7 -2.87 -43.07 1.32
C LYS A 7 -1.96 -41.88 1.64
N THR A 8 -1.39 -41.82 2.85
CA THR A 8 -0.39 -40.80 3.24
C THR A 8 0.88 -40.84 2.40
N ASN A 9 1.35 -42.02 1.98
CA ASN A 9 2.58 -42.12 1.17
C ASN A 9 2.44 -41.45 -0.22
N LYS A 10 1.24 -41.49 -0.78
CA LYS A 10 0.92 -40.85 -2.06
C LYS A 10 0.78 -39.33 -1.93
N LEU A 11 0.32 -38.85 -0.78
CA LEU A 11 0.19 -37.42 -0.46
C LEU A 11 1.56 -36.78 -0.15
N ILE A 12 2.44 -37.48 0.58
CA ILE A 12 3.81 -37.02 0.88
C ILE A 12 4.61 -36.76 -0.41
N GLY A 13 4.44 -37.61 -1.44
CA GLY A 13 5.10 -37.45 -2.73
C GLY A 13 4.58 -36.27 -3.57
N ALA A 14 3.42 -35.71 -3.23
CA ALA A 14 2.77 -34.62 -3.97
C ALA A 14 3.04 -33.22 -3.37
N LEU A 15 3.69 -33.12 -2.21
CA LEU A 15 3.98 -31.84 -1.54
C LEU A 15 5.27 -31.21 -2.10
N GLN A 16 5.22 -29.92 -2.44
CA GLN A 16 6.32 -29.16 -3.05
C GLN A 16 7.34 -28.63 -2.02
N ALA A 17 6.95 -28.41 -0.76
CA ALA A 17 7.82 -27.88 0.29
C ALA A 17 8.45 -28.99 1.16
N ASP A 18 9.75 -28.89 1.43
CA ASP A 18 10.48 -29.91 2.21
C ASP A 18 10.05 -29.99 3.68
N SER A 19 9.66 -28.87 4.28
CA SER A 19 9.17 -28.82 5.67
C SER A 19 7.84 -29.57 5.86
N GLU A 20 6.91 -29.45 4.90
CA GLU A 20 5.64 -30.19 4.94
C GLU A 20 5.87 -31.69 4.76
N ARG A 21 6.80 -32.08 3.88
CA ARG A 21 7.15 -33.50 3.68
C ARG A 21 7.72 -34.12 4.95
N GLU A 22 8.54 -33.41 5.72
CA GLU A 22 9.04 -33.92 7.01
C GLU A 22 7.92 -34.13 8.04
N GLN A 23 6.97 -33.20 8.14
CA GLN A 23 5.83 -33.33 9.06
C GLN A 23 4.97 -34.55 8.75
N TRP A 24 4.67 -34.81 7.48
CA TRP A 24 3.89 -35.98 7.09
C TRP A 24 4.66 -37.30 7.23
N LYS A 25 5.99 -37.29 7.02
CA LYS A 25 6.85 -38.46 7.33
C LYS A 25 6.83 -38.78 8.82
N LEU A 26 6.88 -37.76 9.68
CA LEU A 26 6.73 -37.91 11.13
C LEU A 26 5.36 -38.49 11.48
N LEU A 27 4.27 -37.93 10.95
CA LEU A 27 2.91 -38.44 11.20
C LEU A 27 2.73 -39.90 10.74
N LYS A 28 3.34 -40.28 9.62
CA LYS A 28 3.34 -41.66 9.15
C LYS A 28 4.12 -42.58 10.09
N SER A 29 5.32 -42.18 10.49
CA SER A 29 6.15 -42.93 11.45
C SER A 29 5.42 -43.12 12.79
N PHE A 30 4.68 -42.10 13.23
CA PHE A 30 3.79 -42.18 14.39
C PHE A 30 2.70 -43.25 14.21
N MET A 31 1.95 -43.22 13.11
CA MET A 31 0.89 -44.20 12.87
C MET A 31 1.44 -45.64 12.82
N GLU A 32 2.58 -45.87 12.17
CA GLU A 32 3.22 -47.19 12.08
C GLU A 32 3.66 -47.68 13.47
N PHE A 33 4.20 -46.78 14.31
CA PHE A 33 4.61 -47.10 15.67
C PHE A 33 3.44 -47.53 16.56
N PHE A 34 2.32 -46.78 16.55
CA PHE A 34 1.12 -47.12 17.33
C PHE A 34 0.50 -48.44 16.89
N ILE A 35 0.49 -48.73 15.59
CA ILE A 35 0.02 -50.01 15.06
C ILE A 35 0.88 -51.16 15.60
N LEU A 36 2.21 -51.02 15.56
CA LEU A 36 3.12 -52.06 16.06
C LEU A 36 2.96 -52.26 17.57
N GLY A 37 2.88 -51.18 18.35
CA GLY A 37 2.66 -51.22 19.79
C GLY A 37 1.34 -51.90 20.17
N TYR A 38 0.25 -51.63 19.44
CA TYR A 38 -1.05 -52.28 19.66
C TYR A 38 -0.98 -53.78 19.37
N ILE A 39 -0.32 -54.18 18.28
CA ILE A 39 -0.15 -55.60 17.92
C ILE A 39 0.65 -56.35 19.00
N VAL A 40 1.75 -55.78 19.48
CA VAL A 40 2.56 -56.38 20.55
C VAL A 40 1.77 -56.50 21.85
N THR A 41 1.04 -55.45 22.22
CA THR A 41 0.21 -55.46 23.45
C THR A 41 -0.91 -56.51 23.36
N ALA A 42 -1.59 -56.60 22.22
CA ALA A 42 -2.61 -57.62 21.97
C ALA A 42 -2.04 -59.05 22.04
N GLY A 43 -0.85 -59.27 21.48
CA GLY A 43 -0.16 -60.56 21.54
C GLY A 43 0.23 -60.97 22.98
N VAL A 44 0.68 -60.01 23.80
CA VAL A 44 1.02 -60.27 25.20
C VAL A 44 -0.23 -60.52 26.05
N ILE A 45 -1.32 -59.79 25.83
CA ILE A 45 -2.62 -60.03 26.49
C ILE A 45 -3.11 -61.45 26.23
N LEU A 46 -2.98 -61.95 25.00
CA LEU A 46 -3.36 -63.31 24.62
C LEU A 46 -2.47 -64.40 25.26
N SER A 47 -1.29 -64.03 25.75
CA SER A 47 -0.32 -64.96 26.37
C SER A 47 -0.48 -65.14 27.89
N GLU A 48 -1.48 -64.50 28.52
CA GLU A 48 -1.74 -64.49 29.97
C GLU A 48 -0.54 -64.08 30.88
N ARG A 49 0.54 -63.53 30.31
CA ARG A 49 1.71 -63.03 31.06
C ARG A 49 1.55 -61.57 31.45
N THR A 50 1.08 -61.33 32.67
CA THR A 50 0.87 -59.97 33.23
C THR A 50 2.17 -59.18 33.45
N GLU A 51 3.27 -59.83 33.82
CA GLU A 51 4.57 -59.15 34.04
C GLU A 51 5.15 -58.55 32.75
N SER A 52 4.98 -59.23 31.62
CA SER A 52 5.45 -58.75 30.32
C SER A 52 4.61 -57.58 29.79
N LEU A 53 3.34 -57.49 30.20
CA LEU A 53 2.40 -56.45 29.78
C LEU A 53 2.81 -55.07 30.32
N VAL A 54 3.25 -55.00 31.59
CA VAL A 54 3.71 -53.75 32.21
C VAL A 54 4.91 -53.15 31.48
N ILE A 55 5.87 -53.98 31.08
CA ILE A 55 7.09 -53.55 30.37
C ILE A 55 6.73 -53.01 28.98
N VAL A 56 5.84 -53.71 28.25
CA VAL A 56 5.41 -53.29 26.90
C VAL A 56 4.66 -51.98 26.95
N VAL A 57 3.72 -51.81 27.89
CA VAL A 57 2.96 -50.58 28.05
C VAL A 57 3.89 -49.42 28.41
N GLY A 58 4.82 -49.61 29.35
CA GLY A 58 5.81 -48.60 29.71
C GLY A 58 6.69 -48.16 28.53
N ALA A 59 7.15 -49.09 27.71
CA ALA A 59 7.95 -48.78 26.52
C ALA A 59 7.18 -47.97 25.47
N VAL A 60 5.90 -48.31 25.22
CA VAL A 60 5.04 -47.55 24.31
C VAL A 60 4.82 -46.12 24.81
N PHE A 61 4.58 -45.93 26.10
CA PHE A 61 4.44 -44.60 26.70
C PHE A 61 5.72 -43.76 26.62
N LEU A 62 6.89 -44.34 26.92
CA LEU A 62 8.17 -43.62 26.83
C LEU A 62 8.48 -43.18 25.39
N ILE A 63 8.27 -44.06 24.42
CA ILE A 63 8.50 -43.73 23.01
C ILE A 63 7.48 -42.70 22.50
N GLY A 64 6.22 -42.83 22.89
CA GLY A 64 5.18 -41.84 22.60
C GLY A 64 5.52 -40.46 23.18
N SER A 65 6.00 -40.40 24.42
CA SER A 65 6.44 -39.16 25.07
C SER A 65 7.62 -38.52 24.34
N PHE A 66 8.63 -39.31 23.97
CA PHE A 66 9.77 -38.82 23.20
C PHE A 66 9.34 -38.25 21.84
N PHE A 67 8.38 -38.90 21.19
CA PHE A 67 7.83 -38.45 19.92
C PHE A 67 7.08 -37.11 20.04
N VAL A 68 6.22 -36.96 21.05
CA VAL A 68 5.52 -35.69 21.33
C VAL A 68 6.51 -34.55 21.56
N LEU A 69 7.57 -34.79 22.35
CA LEU A 69 8.62 -33.80 22.61
C LEU A 69 9.33 -33.37 21.31
N LYS A 70 9.68 -34.34 20.44
CA LYS A 70 10.28 -34.06 19.12
C LYS A 70 9.33 -33.24 18.23
N THR A 71 8.05 -33.59 18.15
CA THR A 71 7.06 -32.85 17.35
C THR A 71 6.90 -31.41 17.85
N VAL A 72 6.80 -31.21 19.16
CA VAL A 72 6.68 -29.87 19.75
C VAL A 72 7.94 -29.04 19.52
N GLN A 73 9.13 -29.64 19.64
CA GLN A 73 10.41 -28.96 19.40
C GLN A 73 10.57 -28.53 17.94
N THR A 74 10.26 -29.41 16.98
CA THR A 74 10.34 -29.07 15.55
C THR A 74 9.33 -27.97 15.20
N GLY A 75 8.13 -28.00 15.78
CA GLY A 75 7.11 -26.97 15.58
C GLY A 75 7.55 -25.58 16.05
N HIS A 76 8.18 -25.48 17.22
CA HIS A 76 8.70 -24.20 17.74
C HIS A 76 9.75 -23.59 16.81
N GLY A 77 10.68 -24.41 16.27
CA GLY A 77 11.72 -23.92 15.36
C GLY A 77 11.16 -23.33 14.06
N SER A 78 10.10 -23.93 13.50
CA SER A 78 9.43 -23.39 12.30
C SER A 78 8.68 -22.08 12.58
N ILE A 79 8.07 -21.95 13.75
CA ILE A 79 7.35 -20.72 14.15
C ILE A 79 8.35 -19.57 14.31
N THR A 80 9.47 -19.78 15.02
CA THR A 80 10.48 -18.74 15.23
C THR A 80 11.12 -18.28 13.93
N GLN A 81 11.38 -19.20 13.00
CA GLN A 81 11.91 -18.85 11.67
C GLN A 81 10.91 -18.05 10.84
N LEU A 82 9.62 -18.37 10.94
CA LEU A 82 8.57 -17.61 10.26
C LEU A 82 8.43 -16.21 10.87
N GLU A 83 8.46 -16.09 12.20
CA GLU A 83 8.43 -14.80 12.91
C GLU A 83 9.61 -13.92 12.50
N GLU A 84 10.83 -14.48 12.47
CA GLU A 84 12.03 -13.75 12.06
C GLU A 84 11.94 -13.32 10.58
N ALA A 85 11.52 -14.22 9.69
CA ALA A 85 11.34 -13.91 8.27
C ALA A 85 10.27 -12.84 8.03
N VAL A 86 9.18 -12.86 8.80
CA VAL A 86 8.15 -11.82 8.78
C VAL A 86 8.75 -10.51 9.26
N GLN A 87 9.41 -10.48 10.42
CA GLN A 87 10.01 -9.26 10.98
C GLN A 87 10.99 -8.60 10.01
N VAL A 88 11.90 -9.37 9.41
CA VAL A 88 12.87 -8.87 8.41
C VAL A 88 12.14 -8.26 7.21
N LYS A 89 11.09 -8.91 6.70
CA LYS A 89 10.30 -8.36 5.59
C LYS A 89 9.57 -7.08 5.98
N THR A 90 8.95 -7.02 7.17
CA THR A 90 8.31 -5.78 7.65
C THR A 90 9.30 -4.64 7.80
N ALA A 91 10.48 -4.89 8.37
CA ALA A 91 11.51 -3.86 8.52
C ALA A 91 12.02 -3.36 7.17
N ALA A 92 12.18 -4.25 6.19
CA ALA A 92 12.57 -3.88 4.83
C ALA A 92 11.46 -3.06 4.13
N LEU A 93 10.20 -3.46 4.28
CA LEU A 93 9.04 -2.73 3.75
C LEU A 93 8.92 -1.34 4.37
N ASP A 94 9.03 -1.22 5.70
CA ASP A 94 8.97 0.06 6.40
C ASP A 94 10.12 0.99 5.98
N LYS A 95 11.33 0.43 5.81
CA LYS A 95 12.46 1.21 5.29
C LYS A 95 12.19 1.70 3.86
N SER A 96 11.70 0.83 2.99
CA SER A 96 11.37 1.20 1.60
C SER A 96 10.25 2.24 1.56
N ARG A 97 9.24 2.10 2.41
CA ARG A 97 8.14 3.04 2.55
C ARG A 97 8.64 4.42 3.00
N ARG A 98 9.46 4.46 4.06
CA ARG A 98 10.05 5.71 4.54
C ARG A 98 10.89 6.43 3.49
N LEU A 99 11.71 5.69 2.73
CA LEU A 99 12.50 6.26 1.64
C LEU A 99 11.60 6.83 0.53
N ALA A 100 10.49 6.16 0.21
CA ALA A 100 9.51 6.65 -0.74
C ALA A 100 8.83 7.93 -0.22
N GLU A 101 8.40 7.96 1.04
CA GLU A 101 7.78 9.13 1.69
C GLU A 101 8.74 10.34 1.71
N GLU A 102 9.99 10.13 2.12
CA GLU A 102 11.03 11.18 2.12
C GLU A 102 11.30 11.71 0.70
N ALA A 103 11.35 10.84 -0.30
CA ALA A 103 11.54 11.22 -1.70
C ALA A 103 10.34 12.00 -2.26
N MET A 104 9.11 11.59 -1.92
CA MET A 104 7.89 12.29 -2.31
C MET A 104 7.83 13.68 -1.70
N GLU A 105 8.12 13.81 -0.40
CA GLU A 105 8.14 15.11 0.27
C GLU A 105 9.20 16.05 -0.33
N SER A 106 10.40 15.54 -0.63
CA SER A 106 11.45 16.31 -1.30
C SER A 106 11.01 16.75 -2.70
N ARG A 107 10.33 15.90 -3.46
CA ARG A 107 9.80 16.22 -4.80
C ARG A 107 8.76 17.34 -4.70
N THR A 108 7.81 17.23 -3.77
CA THR A 108 6.76 18.25 -3.57
C THR A 108 7.36 19.59 -3.16
N ARG A 109 8.33 19.60 -2.24
CA ARG A 109 9.06 20.83 -1.85
C ARG A 109 9.81 21.46 -3.02
N PHE A 110 10.52 20.65 -3.81
CA PHE A 110 11.24 21.13 -4.98
C PHE A 110 10.28 21.76 -6.00
N MET A 111 9.17 21.09 -6.32
CA MET A 111 8.16 21.62 -7.25
C MET A 111 7.54 22.92 -6.75
N ALA A 112 7.24 23.05 -5.45
CA ALA A 112 6.69 24.26 -4.87
C ALA A 112 7.63 25.47 -5.02
N ASN A 113 8.93 25.26 -4.76
CA ASN A 113 9.93 26.31 -4.90
C ASN A 113 10.07 26.75 -6.37
N VAL A 114 10.21 25.78 -7.28
CA VAL A 114 10.33 26.06 -8.72
C VAL A 114 9.09 26.79 -9.25
N SER A 115 7.89 26.43 -8.79
CA SER A 115 6.66 27.12 -9.19
C SER A 115 6.68 28.61 -8.83
N HIS A 116 7.15 28.97 -7.63
CA HIS A 116 7.31 30.38 -7.23
C HIS A 116 8.38 31.11 -8.06
N GLU A 117 9.49 30.44 -8.35
CA GLU A 117 10.57 30.98 -9.17
C GLU A 117 10.18 31.14 -10.65
N ILE A 118 9.23 30.35 -11.16
CA ILE A 118 8.69 30.50 -12.52
C ILE A 118 7.57 31.54 -12.56
N ARG A 119 6.70 31.59 -11.54
CA ARG A 119 5.58 32.54 -11.49
C ARG A 119 6.04 33.99 -11.56
N THR A 120 7.13 34.32 -10.87
CA THR A 120 7.66 35.69 -10.81
C THR A 120 8.08 36.24 -12.19
N PRO A 121 8.99 35.58 -12.94
CA PRO A 121 9.34 36.03 -14.28
C PRO A 121 8.15 35.94 -15.26
N MET A 122 7.25 34.97 -15.10
CA MET A 122 6.10 34.83 -16.01
C MET A 122 5.06 35.94 -15.82
N ASN A 123 4.75 36.31 -14.58
CA ASN A 123 3.91 37.46 -14.29
C ASN A 123 4.56 38.76 -14.79
N ALA A 124 5.89 38.87 -14.76
CA ALA A 124 6.60 40.01 -15.34
C ALA A 124 6.48 40.06 -16.87
N VAL A 125 6.61 38.91 -17.56
CA VAL A 125 6.40 38.80 -19.01
C VAL A 125 4.96 39.17 -19.37
N ILE A 126 3.97 38.60 -18.69
CA ILE A 126 2.55 38.93 -18.90
C ILE A 126 2.32 40.44 -18.69
N GLY A 127 2.80 41.00 -17.58
CA GLY A 127 2.69 42.43 -17.30
C GLY A 127 3.32 43.32 -18.38
N LEU A 128 4.52 42.96 -18.86
CA LEU A 128 5.17 43.69 -19.96
C LEU A 128 4.36 43.59 -21.26
N THR A 129 3.84 42.41 -21.60
CA THR A 129 3.00 42.23 -22.79
C THR A 129 1.70 43.02 -22.70
N THR A 130 1.09 43.12 -21.51
CA THR A 130 -0.09 43.99 -21.28
C THR A 130 0.24 45.46 -21.55
N LEU A 131 1.35 45.96 -21.01
CA LEU A 131 1.79 47.34 -21.24
C LEU A 131 2.13 47.60 -22.71
N LEU A 132 2.71 46.62 -23.41
CA LEU A 132 2.98 46.73 -24.85
C LEU A 132 1.68 46.79 -25.67
N LEU A 133 0.66 46.01 -25.31
CA LEU A 133 -0.63 46.02 -26.00
C LEU A 133 -1.39 47.35 -25.86
N GLU A 134 -1.10 48.11 -24.80
CA GLU A 134 -1.60 49.47 -24.57
C GLU A 134 -0.83 50.55 -25.35
N SER A 135 0.29 50.19 -26.00
CA SER A 135 1.10 51.11 -26.82
C SER A 135 0.71 51.09 -28.30
N ASP A 136 1.23 52.05 -29.08
CA ASP A 136 1.06 52.10 -30.53
C ASP A 136 1.91 51.00 -31.20
N LEU A 137 1.28 49.84 -31.40
CA LEU A 137 1.81 48.71 -32.14
C LEU A 137 1.19 48.65 -33.54
N ASP A 138 1.97 48.26 -34.54
CA ASP A 138 1.41 47.85 -35.83
C ASP A 138 0.66 46.50 -35.71
N GLU A 139 -0.12 46.16 -36.73
CA GLU A 139 -0.98 44.96 -36.72
C GLU A 139 -0.19 43.67 -36.44
N LYS A 140 1.01 43.55 -37.03
CA LYS A 140 1.81 42.34 -36.88
C LYS A 140 2.46 42.26 -35.51
N GLN A 141 2.96 43.39 -34.99
CA GLN A 141 3.48 43.49 -33.64
C GLN A 141 2.39 43.19 -32.60
N ARG A 142 1.16 43.66 -32.81
CA ARG A 142 0.04 43.36 -31.92
C ARG A 142 -0.29 41.88 -31.89
N GLU A 143 -0.33 41.22 -33.05
CA GLU A 143 -0.53 39.77 -33.17
C GLU A 143 0.57 38.97 -32.46
N ASP A 144 1.83 39.36 -32.65
CA ASP A 144 3.00 38.73 -32.01
C ASP A 144 2.96 38.89 -30.48
N VAL A 145 2.62 40.08 -29.96
CA VAL A 145 2.51 40.35 -28.52
C VAL A 145 1.32 39.61 -27.90
N MET A 146 0.19 39.52 -28.60
CA MET A 146 -0.96 38.70 -28.16
C MET A 146 -0.58 37.23 -28.04
N THR A 147 0.16 36.70 -29.02
CA THR A 147 0.65 35.31 -29.01
C THR A 147 1.61 35.05 -27.84
N LEU A 148 2.51 36.00 -27.55
CA LEU A 148 3.41 35.94 -26.39
C LEU A 148 2.63 35.91 -25.06
N ARG A 149 1.62 36.77 -24.93
CA ARG A 149 0.76 36.81 -23.73
C ARG A 149 0.04 35.48 -23.53
N GLU A 150 -0.62 34.98 -24.57
CA GLU A 150 -1.36 33.71 -24.50
C GLU A 150 -0.43 32.54 -24.15
N SER A 151 0.78 32.52 -24.71
CA SER A 151 1.80 31.51 -24.37
C SER A 151 2.24 31.59 -22.90
N GLY A 152 2.38 32.80 -22.34
CA GLY A 152 2.68 33.03 -20.94
C GLY A 152 1.57 32.51 -20.01
N ASP A 153 0.31 32.80 -20.34
CA ASP A 153 -0.85 32.31 -19.60
C ASP A 153 -0.95 30.78 -19.62
N ILE A 154 -0.72 30.16 -20.78
CA ILE A 154 -0.70 28.70 -20.92
C ILE A 154 0.41 28.10 -20.07
N LEU A 155 1.63 28.65 -20.12
CA LEU A 155 2.75 28.15 -19.33
C LEU A 155 2.47 28.24 -17.84
N LEU A 156 1.88 29.34 -17.37
CA LEU A 156 1.52 29.52 -15.97
C LEU A 156 0.48 28.48 -15.52
N ARG A 157 -0.52 28.19 -16.36
CA ARG A 157 -1.52 27.15 -16.09
C ARG A 157 -0.88 25.77 -16.00
N VAL A 158 -0.04 25.38 -16.98
CA VAL A 158 0.65 24.08 -16.98
C VAL A 158 1.51 23.91 -15.73
N VAL A 159 2.28 24.93 -15.35
CA VAL A 159 3.12 24.89 -14.14
C VAL A 159 2.28 24.76 -12.87
N THR A 160 1.12 25.41 -12.83
CA THR A 160 0.19 25.32 -11.70
C THR A 160 -0.42 23.93 -11.60
N ASP A 161 -0.90 23.36 -12.71
CA ASP A 161 -1.50 22.03 -12.75
C ASP A 161 -0.50 20.93 -12.34
N VAL A 162 0.76 21.05 -12.77
CA VAL A 162 1.84 20.13 -12.38
C VAL A 162 2.13 20.21 -10.87
N LEU A 163 2.08 21.42 -10.29
CA LEU A 163 2.26 21.58 -8.85
C LEU A 163 1.10 20.97 -8.07
N ASP A 164 -0.14 21.21 -8.50
CA ASP A 164 -1.32 20.66 -7.82
C ASP A 164 -1.32 19.14 -7.85
N PHE A 165 -0.93 18.53 -8.98
CA PHE A 165 -0.69 17.09 -9.06
C PHE A 165 0.40 16.61 -8.08
N ALA A 166 1.52 17.34 -7.98
CA ALA A 166 2.60 17.00 -7.05
C ALA A 166 2.20 17.13 -5.57
N LYS A 167 1.23 17.99 -5.24
CA LYS A 167 0.66 18.10 -3.89
C LYS A 167 -0.33 16.98 -3.59
N MET A 168 -1.11 16.53 -4.58
CA MET A 168 -2.09 15.45 -4.42
C MET A 168 -1.44 14.08 -4.17
N GLU A 169 -0.25 13.82 -4.72
CA GLU A 169 0.46 12.55 -4.51
C GLU A 169 0.96 12.37 -3.08
N THR A 170 1.30 13.46 -2.39
CA THR A 170 1.53 13.42 -0.95
C THR A 170 0.18 13.38 -0.26
N ASP A 171 -0.09 12.35 0.54
CA ASP A 171 -1.29 12.13 1.38
C ASP A 171 -1.55 13.26 2.42
N SER A 172 -0.96 14.45 2.21
CA SER A 172 -0.94 15.64 3.06
C SER A 172 -1.99 16.68 2.69
N PHE A 173 -2.93 16.37 1.79
CA PHE A 173 -4.05 17.26 1.48
C PHE A 173 -5.01 17.34 2.67
N ARG A 174 -4.67 18.18 3.63
CA ARG A 174 -5.48 18.47 4.82
C ARG A 174 -6.41 19.62 4.51
N LEU A 175 -7.70 19.34 4.48
CA LEU A 175 -8.72 20.38 4.44
C LEU A 175 -8.75 21.06 5.81
N GLU A 176 -8.48 22.37 5.84
CA GLU A 176 -8.68 23.19 7.02
C GLU A 176 -10.16 23.57 7.12
N SER A 177 -10.78 23.26 8.26
CA SER A 177 -12.17 23.62 8.51
C SER A 177 -12.20 24.98 9.22
N GLU A 178 -12.58 26.00 8.47
CA GLU A 178 -12.77 27.36 8.98
C GLU A 178 -14.15 27.90 8.58
N PRO A 179 -14.72 28.85 9.34
CA PRO A 179 -15.94 29.54 8.93
C PRO A 179 -15.71 30.30 7.62
N VAL A 180 -16.49 29.99 6.59
CA VAL A 180 -16.37 30.62 5.28
C VAL A 180 -17.64 31.38 4.93
N SER A 181 -17.49 32.62 4.44
CA SER A 181 -18.60 33.38 3.88
C SER A 181 -18.80 32.99 2.43
N LEU A 182 -19.81 32.15 2.17
CA LEU A 182 -20.22 31.75 0.83
C LEU A 182 -20.57 32.96 -0.04
N ASP A 183 -21.30 33.94 0.50
CA ASP A 183 -21.63 35.19 -0.20
C ASP A 183 -20.38 35.95 -0.61
N GLY A 184 -19.40 36.07 0.30
CA GLY A 184 -18.13 36.73 0.01
C GLY A 184 -17.35 36.03 -1.10
N ILE A 185 -17.28 34.69 -1.07
CA ILE A 185 -16.63 33.91 -2.13
C ILE A 185 -17.32 34.14 -3.46
N ILE A 186 -18.66 34.01 -3.50
CA ILE A 186 -19.43 34.16 -4.74
C ILE A 186 -19.27 35.58 -5.30
N ASP A 187 -19.33 36.61 -4.47
CA ASP A 187 -19.12 38.00 -4.91
C ASP A 187 -17.71 38.21 -5.49
N THR A 188 -16.68 37.67 -4.84
CA THR A 188 -15.31 37.73 -5.34
C THR A 188 -15.15 37.00 -6.67
N THR A 189 -15.74 35.81 -6.81
CA THR A 189 -15.72 35.06 -8.06
C THR A 189 -16.45 35.82 -9.17
N MET A 190 -17.64 36.36 -8.91
CA MET A 190 -18.41 37.14 -9.89
C MET A 190 -17.64 38.36 -10.39
N LYS A 191 -16.93 39.08 -9.50
CA LYS A 191 -16.07 40.21 -9.87
C LYS A 191 -14.85 39.78 -10.68
N MET A 192 -14.25 38.65 -10.34
CA MET A 192 -13.06 38.15 -11.06
C MET A 192 -13.40 37.79 -12.52
N TRP A 193 -14.60 37.27 -12.76
CA TRP A 193 -15.05 36.83 -14.07
C TRP A 193 -15.86 37.86 -14.85
N SER A 194 -16.20 39.02 -14.27
CA SER A 194 -17.01 40.04 -14.95
C SER A 194 -16.28 40.64 -16.16
N ALA A 195 -15.02 41.03 -16.01
CA ALA A 195 -14.24 41.63 -17.10
C ALA A 195 -13.94 40.63 -18.24
N PRO A 196 -13.48 39.38 -17.98
CA PRO A 196 -13.36 38.37 -19.02
C PRO A 196 -14.67 38.02 -19.72
N ALA A 197 -15.79 38.03 -19.00
CA ALA A 197 -17.11 37.78 -19.59
C ALA A 197 -17.54 38.93 -20.51
N GLU A 198 -17.29 40.18 -20.12
CA GLU A 198 -17.57 41.36 -20.93
C GLU A 198 -16.72 41.39 -22.20
N GLU A 199 -15.41 41.11 -22.10
CA GLU A 199 -14.49 41.00 -23.24
C GLU A 199 -14.97 39.95 -24.26
N LYS A 200 -15.61 38.88 -23.79
CA LYS A 200 -16.15 37.80 -24.62
C LYS A 200 -17.64 37.93 -24.94
N SER A 201 -18.29 39.04 -24.55
CA SER A 201 -19.73 39.27 -24.72
C SER A 201 -20.61 38.15 -24.12
N ILE A 202 -20.18 37.56 -23.02
CA ILE A 202 -20.90 36.51 -22.27
C ILE A 202 -21.66 37.16 -21.11
N THR A 203 -22.93 36.82 -20.95
CA THR A 203 -23.71 37.28 -19.78
C THR A 203 -23.43 36.39 -18.57
N LEU A 204 -22.85 36.97 -17.52
CA LEU A 204 -22.63 36.29 -16.24
C LEU A 204 -23.76 36.63 -15.27
N ARG A 205 -24.48 35.61 -14.76
CA ARG A 205 -25.57 35.77 -13.78
C ARG A 205 -25.33 34.85 -12.58
N CYS A 206 -25.56 35.38 -11.38
CA CYS A 206 -25.61 34.59 -10.15
C CYS A 206 -27.06 34.58 -9.64
N GLU A 207 -27.60 33.39 -9.38
CA GLU A 207 -28.89 33.21 -8.71
C GLU A 207 -28.62 32.56 -7.35
N ARG A 208 -29.22 33.13 -6.30
CA ARG A 208 -29.09 32.65 -4.92
C ARG A 208 -30.48 32.25 -4.43
N SER A 209 -30.56 31.10 -3.78
CA SER A 209 -31.77 30.67 -3.07
C SER A 209 -31.64 31.09 -1.61
N ASP A 210 -32.69 31.71 -1.07
CA ASP A 210 -32.76 32.10 0.33
C ASP A 210 -33.03 30.91 1.28
N GLU A 211 -33.16 29.67 0.78
CA GLU A 211 -33.61 28.51 1.57
C GLU A 211 -32.50 27.68 2.22
N TRP A 212 -31.26 28.17 2.33
CA TRP A 212 -30.15 27.38 2.85
C TRP A 212 -29.64 27.92 4.20
N TRP A 213 -30.35 27.54 5.27
CA TRP A 213 -29.87 27.40 6.66
C TRP A 213 -30.61 26.28 7.38
#